data_AF-A0A177NST0-F1
#
_entry.id   AF-A0A177NST0-F1
#
_cell.length_a   1.000
_cell.length_b   1.000
_cell.length_c   1.000
_cell.angle_alpha   90.00
_cell.angle_beta   90.00
_cell.angle_gamma   90.00
#
_symmetry.space_group_name_H-M   'P 1'
#
loop_
_entity.id
_entity.type
_entity.pdbx_description
1 polymer ?
#
loop_
_entity_poly.entity_id
_entity_poly.type
_entity_poly.pdbx_seq_one_letter_code
_entity_poly.pdbx_strand_id
1 'polypeptide(L)'
;MIETVLATVALGMVFCWRTACRQAAEAAPAGEMSAAAGVRRLPEDAVLRRHVLAQINNEIEAGLAPCPSDSVLRRHHQALVSAKLQQILAEFGSRPACR
;
A
#
# COMPACT_ATOMS: atom_id res chain seq x y z
N MET A 1 -26.80 -40.44 -7.51
CA MET A 1 -25.78 -40.64 -6.45
C MET A 1 -24.37 -40.26 -6.90
N ILE A 2 -23.97 -40.49 -8.16
CA ILE A 2 -22.61 -40.13 -8.63
C ILE A 2 -22.45 -38.61 -8.82
N GLU A 3 -23.45 -37.95 -9.42
CA GLU A 3 -23.47 -36.48 -9.62
C GLU A 3 -23.31 -35.69 -8.31
N THR A 4 -23.93 -36.16 -7.23
CA THR A 4 -23.84 -35.53 -5.91
C THR A 4 -22.44 -35.67 -5.29
N VAL A 5 -21.74 -36.77 -5.55
CA VAL A 5 -20.37 -36.98 -5.08
C VAL A 5 -19.40 -36.06 -5.83
N LEU A 6 -19.55 -35.95 -7.16
CA LEU A 6 -18.72 -35.05 -7.97
C LEU A 6 -18.86 -33.58 -7.55
N ALA A 7 -20.09 -33.13 -7.28
CA ALA A 7 -20.35 -31.77 -6.82
C ALA A 7 -19.68 -31.46 -5.46
N THR A 8 -19.70 -32.40 -4.51
CA THR A 8 -19.07 -32.20 -3.19
C THR A 8 -17.54 -32.14 -3.26
N VAL A 9 -16.92 -32.93 -4.14
CA VAL A 9 -15.46 -32.91 -4.34
C VAL A 9 -15.02 -31.59 -4.98
N ALA A 10 -15.77 -31.11 -5.99
CA ALA A 10 -15.48 -29.83 -6.64
C ALA A 10 -15.61 -28.65 -5.67
N LEU A 11 -16.66 -28.64 -4.83
CA LEU A 11 -16.85 -27.62 -3.80
C LEU A 11 -15.74 -27.66 -2.74
N GLY A 12 -15.31 -28.86 -2.31
CA GLY A 12 -14.19 -29.02 -1.38
C GLY A 12 -12.87 -28.49 -1.94
N MET A 13 -12.60 -28.75 -3.22
CA MET A 13 -11.38 -28.28 -3.90
C MET A 13 -11.36 -26.75 -4.06
N VAL A 14 -12.50 -26.15 -4.40
CA VAL A 14 -12.66 -24.68 -4.47
C VAL A 14 -12.54 -24.03 -3.09
N PHE A 15 -13.09 -24.66 -2.05
CA PHE A 15 -12.99 -24.16 -0.68
C PHE A 15 -11.55 -24.22 -0.18
N CYS A 16 -10.86 -25.34 -0.38
CA CYS A 16 -9.43 -25.48 -0.08
C CYS A 16 -8.57 -24.45 -0.83
N TRP A 17 -8.82 -24.24 -2.13
CA TRP A 17 -8.12 -23.25 -2.93
C TRP A 17 -8.32 -21.83 -2.38
N ARG A 18 -9.57 -21.45 -2.07
CA ARG A 18 -9.88 -20.16 -1.46
C ARG A 18 -9.20 -19.96 -0.12
N THR A 19 -9.19 -20.98 0.74
CA THR A 19 -8.54 -20.89 2.06
C THR A 19 -7.02 -20.85 1.97
N ALA A 20 -6.41 -21.57 1.02
CA ALA A 20 -4.96 -21.54 0.82
C ALA A 20 -4.50 -20.19 0.24
N CYS A 21 -5.21 -19.67 -0.78
CA CYS A 21 -4.91 -18.35 -1.35
C CYS A 21 -5.14 -17.21 -0.35
N ARG A 22 -6.13 -17.34 0.56
CA ARG A 22 -6.36 -16.33 1.61
C ARG A 22 -5.23 -16.30 2.65
N GLN A 23 -4.64 -17.44 2.99
CA GLN A 23 -3.52 -17.49 3.92
C GLN A 23 -2.22 -16.91 3.33
N ALA A 24 -2.03 -16.98 2.01
CA ALA A 24 -0.90 -16.34 1.35
C ALA A 24 -0.93 -14.80 1.44
N ALA A 25 -2.10 -14.20 1.66
CA ALA A 25 -2.23 -12.76 1.85
C ALA A 25 -1.94 -12.30 3.29
N GLU A 26 -1.90 -13.21 4.26
CA GLU A 26 -1.78 -12.88 5.70
C GLU A 26 -0.37 -13.12 6.26
N ALA A 27 0.63 -13.22 5.39
CA ALA A 27 2.06 -13.19 5.73
C ALA A 27 2.68 -11.80 5.46
N ALA A 28 1.91 -10.73 5.66
CA ALA A 28 2.47 -9.40 5.82
C ALA A 28 2.88 -9.23 7.30
N PRO A 29 4.17 -8.98 7.61
CA PRO A 29 4.59 -8.79 8.98
C PRO A 29 3.91 -7.53 9.55
N ALA A 30 3.45 -7.68 10.80
CA ALA A 30 2.95 -6.61 11.63
C ALA A 30 3.95 -5.42 11.64
N GLY A 31 3.56 -4.35 10.95
CA GLY A 31 4.03 -3.00 11.22
C GLY A 31 3.00 -2.32 12.10
N GLU A 32 3.02 -2.64 13.40
CA GLU A 32 2.32 -1.84 14.39
C GLU A 32 2.88 -0.41 14.41
N MET A 33 1.96 0.54 14.59
CA MET A 33 2.17 1.89 15.11
C MET A 33 2.75 2.95 14.15
N SER A 34 1.88 3.85 13.70
CA SER A 34 1.96 5.21 14.25
C SER A 34 0.63 5.95 14.10
N ALA A 35 -0.08 5.97 15.21
CA ALA A 35 -1.10 6.97 15.48
C ALA A 35 -0.45 8.36 15.47
N ALA A 36 -0.72 9.13 14.41
CA ALA A 36 -0.63 10.58 14.43
C ALA A 36 -1.81 11.17 13.63
N ALA A 37 -3.02 10.72 13.98
CA ALA A 37 -4.25 11.43 13.65
C ALA A 37 -4.35 12.65 14.57
N GLY A 38 -3.59 13.70 14.26
CA GLY A 38 -3.64 14.95 15.03
C GLY A 38 -2.46 15.83 14.69
N VAL A 39 -2.70 16.82 13.84
CA VAL A 39 -1.71 17.72 13.23
C VAL A 39 -0.96 17.05 12.06
N ARG A 40 -1.41 17.32 10.83
CA ARG A 40 -0.62 17.07 9.60
C ARG A 40 0.58 18.03 9.56
N ARG A 41 1.53 17.87 10.47
CA ARG A 41 2.87 18.44 10.37
C ARG A 41 3.86 17.30 10.22
N LEU A 42 4.92 17.56 9.45
CA LEU A 42 6.03 16.62 9.35
C LEU A 42 6.70 16.53 10.73
N PRO A 43 6.96 15.32 11.26
CA PRO A 43 7.59 15.17 12.57
C PRO A 43 8.94 15.88 12.66
N GLU A 44 9.36 16.31 13.85
CA GLU A 44 10.67 16.93 14.09
C GLU A 44 11.81 15.90 14.19
N ASP A 45 11.48 14.63 14.45
CA ASP A 45 12.44 13.54 14.54
C ASP A 45 12.87 13.04 13.15
N ALA A 46 14.17 12.92 12.90
CA ALA A 46 14.71 12.44 11.64
C ALA A 46 14.33 10.97 11.31
N VAL A 47 14.26 10.10 12.31
CA VAL A 47 13.87 8.69 12.14
C VAL A 47 12.38 8.62 11.80
N LEU A 48 11.56 9.35 12.54
CA LEU A 48 10.11 9.35 12.32
C LEU A 48 9.75 9.98 10.97
N ARG A 49 10.42 11.06 10.57
CA ARG A 49 10.27 11.62 9.21
C ARG A 49 10.53 10.59 8.12
N ARG A 50 11.60 9.80 8.23
CA ARG A 50 11.92 8.78 7.22
C ARG A 50 10.83 7.73 7.12
N HIS A 51 10.27 7.31 8.26
CA HIS A 51 9.15 6.36 8.28
C HIS A 51 7.90 6.94 7.63
N VAL A 52 7.55 8.18 7.97
CA VAL A 52 6.41 8.88 7.36
C VAL A 52 6.60 9.04 5.85
N LEU A 53 7.80 9.43 5.40
CA LEU A 53 8.10 9.54 3.97
C LEU A 53 8.04 8.18 3.25
N ALA A 54 8.53 7.11 3.87
CA ALA A 54 8.45 5.76 3.31
C ALA A 54 6.99 5.28 3.22
N GLN A 55 6.19 5.54 4.25
CA GLN A 55 4.76 5.24 4.26
C GLN A 55 4.04 5.97 3.12
N ILE A 56 4.24 7.28 2.98
CA ILE A 56 3.63 8.08 1.90
C ILE A 56 4.05 7.55 0.52
N ASN A 57 5.33 7.20 0.32
CA ASN A 57 5.78 6.60 -0.94
C ASN A 57 5.05 5.29 -1.23
N ASN A 58 4.95 4.40 -0.24
CA ASN A 58 4.24 3.13 -0.40
C ASN A 58 2.75 3.35 -0.72
N GLU A 59 2.09 4.31 -0.09
CA GLU A 59 0.70 4.67 -0.38
C GLU A 59 0.53 5.20 -1.82
N ILE A 60 1.46 6.04 -2.30
CA ILE A 60 1.48 6.52 -3.68
C ILE A 60 1.68 5.36 -4.66
N GLU A 61 2.67 4.51 -4.41
CA GLU A 61 2.98 3.37 -5.28
C GLU A 61 1.84 2.34 -5.31
N ALA A 62 1.18 2.09 -4.18
CA ALA A 62 0.02 1.21 -4.09
C ALA A 62 -1.19 1.75 -4.87
N GLY A 63 -1.32 3.08 -4.98
CA GLY A 63 -2.35 3.73 -5.79
C GLY A 63 -2.01 3.83 -7.29
N LEU A 64 -0.77 3.53 -7.67
CA LEU A 64 -0.30 3.57 -9.04
C LEU A 64 -0.22 2.17 -9.65
N ALA A 65 -0.17 2.13 -10.98
CA ALA A 65 0.12 0.89 -11.69
C ALA A 65 1.53 0.37 -11.34
N PRO A 66 1.75 -0.97 -11.41
CA PRO A 66 3.06 -1.55 -11.17
C PRO A 66 4.11 -0.95 -12.11
N CYS A 67 5.36 -0.91 -11.64
CA CYS A 67 6.45 -0.27 -12.37
C CYS A 67 6.65 -0.92 -13.76
N PRO A 68 6.63 -0.14 -14.85
CA PRO A 68 6.79 -0.67 -16.20
C PRO A 68 8.23 -1.14 -16.46
N SER A 69 8.40 -2.15 -17.31
CA SER A 69 9.72 -2.72 -17.66
C SER A 69 10.54 -1.82 -18.60
N ASP A 70 9.87 -0.98 -19.40
CA ASP A 70 10.53 -0.09 -20.35
C ASP A 70 11.27 1.05 -19.63
N SER A 71 12.47 1.38 -20.12
CA SER A 71 13.35 2.35 -19.46
C SER A 71 12.83 3.79 -19.50
N VAL A 72 12.10 4.18 -20.55
CA VAL A 72 11.51 5.51 -20.70
C VAL A 72 10.26 5.61 -19.83
N LEU A 73 9.40 4.60 -19.90
CA LEU A 73 8.21 4.54 -19.06
C LEU A 73 8.56 4.47 -17.57
N ARG A 74 9.65 3.80 -17.20
CA ARG A 74 10.12 3.77 -15.81
C ARG A 74 10.53 5.15 -15.30
N ARG A 75 11.22 5.94 -16.12
CA ARG A 75 11.58 7.33 -15.76
C ARG A 75 10.33 8.19 -15.61
N HIS A 76 9.34 8.00 -16.47
CA HIS A 76 8.07 8.71 -16.36
C HIS A 76 7.32 8.31 -15.09
N HIS A 77 7.25 7.01 -14.78
CA HIS A 77 6.67 6.50 -13.54
C HIS A 77 7.36 7.09 -12.31
N GLN A 78 8.68 7.12 -12.27
CA GLN A 78 9.46 7.76 -11.20
C GLN A 78 9.16 9.26 -11.08
N ALA A 79 9.01 9.97 -12.20
CA ALA A 79 8.63 11.37 -12.21
C ALA A 79 7.20 11.61 -11.69
N LEU A 80 6.27 10.68 -11.97
CA LEU A 80 4.91 10.74 -11.43
C LEU A 80 4.90 10.53 -9.92
N VAL A 81 5.64 9.53 -9.42
CA VAL A 81 5.77 9.26 -7.99
C VAL A 81 6.37 10.47 -7.27
N SER A 82 7.46 11.05 -7.80
CA SER A 82 8.12 12.20 -7.19
C SER A 82 7.24 13.44 -7.18
N ALA A 83 6.50 13.72 -8.26
CA ALA A 83 5.55 14.82 -8.31
C ALA A 83 4.42 14.67 -7.28
N LYS A 84 3.88 13.45 -7.12
CA LYS A 84 2.85 13.16 -6.11
C LYS A 84 3.37 13.34 -4.69
N LEU A 85 4.58 12.86 -4.41
CA LEU A 85 5.21 13.05 -3.11
C LEU A 85 5.41 14.54 -2.80
N GLN A 86 5.91 15.31 -3.77
CA GLN A 86 6.09 16.75 -3.60
C GLN A 86 4.76 17.47 -3.34
N GLN A 87 3.70 17.10 -4.04
CA GLN A 87 2.35 17.65 -3.82
C GLN A 87 1.88 17.41 -2.38
N ILE A 88 2.04 16.19 -1.88
CA ILE A 88 1.66 15.82 -0.52
C ILE A 88 2.50 16.59 0.51
N LEU A 89 3.82 16.67 0.32
CA LEU A 89 4.70 17.44 1.19
C LEU A 89 4.39 18.94 1.19
N ALA A 90 4.02 19.50 0.04
CA ALA A 90 3.56 20.89 -0.04
C ALA A 90 2.28 21.09 0.78
N GLU A 91 1.33 20.13 0.74
CA GLU A 91 0.13 20.18 1.56
C GLU A 91 0.43 20.14 3.07
N PHE A 92 1.46 19.39 3.49
CA PHE A 92 1.94 19.39 4.88
C PHE A 92 2.52 20.76 5.30
N GLY A 93 3.20 21.47 4.40
CA GLY A 93 3.79 22.80 4.66
C GLY A 93 2.80 23.96 4.56
N SER A 94 1.76 23.84 3.72
CA SER A 94 0.78 24.90 3.47
C SER A 94 -0.38 24.93 4.48
N ARG A 95 -0.50 23.94 5.38
CA ARG A 95 -1.53 23.99 6.42
C ARG A 95 -1.21 25.12 7.40
N PRO A 96 -2.03 26.18 7.46
CA PRO A 96 -1.78 27.28 8.38
C PRO A 96 -1.79 26.74 9.80
N ALA A 97 -0.73 27.03 10.56
CA ALA A 97 -0.76 26.84 12.00
C ALA A 97 -1.96 27.64 12.52
N CYS A 98 -2.93 26.99 13.15
CA CYS A 98 -4.05 27.68 13.81
C CYS A 98 -3.50 28.83 14.67
N ARG A 99 -4.08 30.02 14.44
CA ARG A 99 -3.87 31.25 15.22
C ARG A 99 -4.76 31.23 16.44
#